data_AF-A0AAP2WV57-F1
#
_entry.id   AF-A0AAP2WV57-F1
#
_cell.length_a   1.000
_cell.length_b   1.000
_cell.length_c   1.000
_cell.angle_alpha   90.00
_cell.angle_beta   90.00
_cell.angle_gamma   90.00
#
_symmetry.space_group_name_H-M   'P 1'
#
loop_
_entity.id
_entity.type
_entity.pdbx_description
1 polymer ?
#
loop_
_entity_poly.entity_id
_entity_poly.type
_entity_poly.pdbx_seq_one_letter_code
_entity_poly.pdbx_strand_id
1 'polypeptide(L)'
;MAIFHYISVLVPTTLAVATPYVLKRNGFDNEKKYRWLLYTACLLFFISWYLPSPLIDGQDTSFTTHFVGGGLFTGLFWAYLVSSMKWRAHWLVMAFSVFALVSALGCINELAELFMVKAGLASIKLDDTNWDILANTLGAATIWIGWIIADFMTKKGRLSGDSGD
;
A
#
# COMPACT_ATOMS: atom_id res chain seq x y z
N MET A 1 16.97 -11.76 11.13
CA MET A 1 17.25 -12.09 9.71
C MET A 1 16.23 -13.05 9.12
N ALA A 2 16.12 -14.30 9.59
CA ALA A 2 15.15 -15.27 9.02
C ALA A 2 13.69 -14.78 9.06
N ILE A 3 13.27 -14.17 10.18
CA ILE A 3 11.88 -13.68 10.36
C ILE A 3 11.49 -12.60 9.35
N PHE A 4 12.42 -11.73 8.97
CA PHE A 4 12.18 -10.67 7.99
C PHE A 4 12.01 -11.22 6.57
N HIS A 5 12.78 -12.25 6.19
CA HIS A 5 12.55 -12.95 4.91
C HIS A 5 11.17 -13.63 4.89
N TYR A 6 10.76 -14.26 5.98
CA TYR A 6 9.42 -14.84 6.08
C TYR A 6 8.32 -13.78 5.93
N ILE A 7 8.43 -12.64 6.61
CA ILE A 7 7.46 -11.53 6.48
C ILE A 7 7.42 -11.02 5.04
N SER A 8 8.59 -10.81 4.42
CA SER A 8 8.72 -10.28 3.05
C SER A 8 8.02 -11.14 2.00
N VAL A 9 7.86 -12.45 2.24
CA VAL A 9 7.22 -13.39 1.31
C VAL A 9 5.80 -13.73 1.74
N LEU A 10 5.57 -14.03 3.02
CA LEU A 10 4.28 -14.50 3.53
C LEU A 10 3.20 -13.42 3.43
N VAL A 11 3.50 -12.18 3.79
CA VAL A 11 2.53 -11.07 3.72
C VAL A 11 2.03 -10.85 2.29
N PRO A 12 2.89 -10.60 1.29
CA PRO A 12 2.41 -10.36 -0.07
C PRO A 12 1.77 -11.61 -0.68
N THR A 13 2.26 -12.81 -0.40
CA THR A 13 1.65 -14.06 -0.90
C THR A 13 0.25 -14.26 -0.33
N THR A 14 0.09 -14.04 0.98
CA THR A 14 -1.22 -14.15 1.65
C THR A 14 -2.20 -13.14 1.06
N LEU A 15 -1.78 -11.89 0.87
CA LEU A 15 -2.65 -10.86 0.28
C LEU A 15 -3.00 -11.15 -1.19
N ALA A 16 -2.04 -11.66 -1.97
CA ALA A 16 -2.23 -12.03 -3.37
C ALA A 16 -3.28 -13.15 -3.54
N VAL A 17 -3.46 -14.00 -2.52
CA VAL A 17 -4.44 -15.10 -2.54
C VAL A 17 -5.74 -14.71 -1.84
N ALA A 18 -5.65 -14.18 -0.62
CA ALA A 18 -6.81 -13.90 0.23
C ALA A 18 -7.67 -12.76 -0.33
N THR A 19 -7.05 -11.67 -0.82
CA THR A 19 -7.82 -10.49 -1.25
C THR A 19 -8.69 -10.79 -2.48
N PRO A 20 -8.17 -11.39 -3.57
CA PRO A 20 -9.02 -11.77 -4.71
C PRO A 20 -10.09 -12.79 -4.32
N TYR A 21 -9.76 -13.75 -3.43
CA TYR A 21 -10.73 -14.72 -2.93
C TYR A 21 -11.90 -14.05 -2.20
N VAL A 22 -11.61 -13.12 -1.28
CA VAL A 22 -12.62 -12.37 -0.53
C VAL A 22 -13.45 -11.50 -1.47
N LEU A 23 -12.82 -10.77 -2.39
CA LEU A 23 -13.54 -9.93 -3.36
C LEU A 23 -14.50 -10.75 -4.22
N LYS A 24 -14.03 -11.88 -4.77
CA LYS A 24 -14.85 -12.79 -5.57
C LYS A 24 -16.01 -13.38 -4.76
N ARG A 25 -15.76 -13.79 -3.51
CA ARG A 25 -16.79 -14.33 -2.62
C ARG A 25 -17.90 -13.31 -2.31
N ASN A 26 -17.57 -12.02 -2.33
CA ASN A 26 -18.53 -10.93 -2.14
C ASN A 26 -19.11 -10.36 -3.46
N GLY A 27 -18.91 -11.05 -4.60
CA GLY A 27 -19.51 -10.66 -5.89
C GLY A 27 -18.76 -9.56 -6.66
N PHE A 28 -17.53 -9.23 -6.28
CA PHE A 28 -16.71 -8.23 -6.99
C PHE A 28 -15.88 -8.85 -8.12
N ASP A 29 -16.53 -9.17 -9.24
CA ASP A 29 -15.89 -9.86 -10.37
C ASP A 29 -14.88 -9.03 -11.18
N ASN A 30 -14.86 -7.69 -10.99
CA ASN A 30 -13.92 -6.82 -11.70
C ASN A 30 -12.49 -6.91 -11.20
N GLU A 31 -12.25 -7.61 -10.08
CA GLU A 31 -10.92 -7.75 -9.49
C GLU A 31 -9.89 -8.27 -10.48
N LYS A 32 -10.27 -9.21 -11.37
CA LYS A 32 -9.36 -9.80 -12.35
C LYS A 32 -8.74 -8.74 -13.27
N LYS A 33 -9.51 -7.72 -13.65
CA LYS A 33 -9.05 -6.62 -14.51
C LYS A 33 -7.99 -5.76 -13.83
N TYR A 34 -8.10 -5.60 -12.52
CA TYR A 34 -7.24 -4.73 -11.71
C TYR A 34 -6.16 -5.50 -10.94
N ARG A 35 -6.13 -6.83 -11.04
CA ARG A 35 -5.23 -7.72 -10.30
C ARG A 35 -3.74 -7.42 -10.50
N TRP A 36 -3.37 -6.81 -11.63
CA TRP A 36 -2.02 -6.32 -11.86
C TRP A 36 -1.58 -5.28 -10.80
N LEU A 37 -2.49 -4.41 -10.32
CA LEU A 37 -2.20 -3.45 -9.25
C LEU A 37 -1.82 -4.15 -7.96
N LEU A 38 -2.54 -5.22 -7.61
CA LEU A 38 -2.25 -6.05 -6.44
C LEU A 38 -0.89 -6.73 -6.57
N TYR A 39 -0.58 -7.31 -7.73
CA TYR A 39 0.71 -7.96 -7.95
C TYR A 39 1.89 -6.98 -7.93
N THR A 40 1.72 -5.79 -8.50
CA THR A 40 2.72 -4.72 -8.40
C THR A 40 2.90 -4.29 -6.95
N ALA A 41 1.82 -4.13 -6.18
CA ALA A 41 1.89 -3.83 -4.76
C ALA A 41 2.69 -4.92 -4.02
N CYS A 42 2.30 -6.19 -4.17
CA CYS A 42 2.99 -7.32 -3.54
C CYS A 42 4.48 -7.39 -3.90
N LEU A 43 4.84 -7.10 -5.16
CA LEU A 43 6.22 -7.07 -5.60
C LEU A 43 6.99 -5.91 -4.96
N LEU A 44 6.40 -4.71 -4.90
CA LEU A 44 7.01 -3.56 -4.22
C LEU A 44 7.23 -3.82 -2.73
N PHE A 45 6.25 -4.45 -2.06
CA PHE A 45 6.41 -4.88 -0.68
C PHE A 45 7.58 -5.85 -0.54
N PHE A 46 7.69 -6.86 -1.39
CA PHE A 46 8.79 -7.81 -1.34
C PHE A 46 10.15 -7.10 -1.54
N ILE A 47 10.27 -6.28 -2.60
CA ILE A 47 11.51 -5.59 -2.95
C ILE A 47 11.94 -4.61 -1.86
N SER A 48 11.00 -3.92 -1.20
CA SER A 48 11.32 -2.88 -0.21
C SER A 48 12.16 -3.40 0.95
N TRP A 49 12.03 -4.68 1.33
CA TRP A 49 12.83 -5.32 2.37
C TRP A 49 14.32 -5.46 2.03
N TYR A 50 14.68 -5.29 0.77
CA TYR A 50 16.06 -5.44 0.26
C TYR A 50 16.64 -4.12 -0.24
N LEU A 51 15.88 -3.02 -0.18
CA LEU A 51 16.37 -1.71 -0.57
C LEU A 51 17.13 -1.07 0.59
N PRO A 52 18.25 -0.38 0.31
CA PRO A 52 18.93 0.40 1.33
C PRO A 52 18.06 1.60 1.74
N SER A 53 18.00 1.86 3.04
CA SER A 53 17.41 3.10 3.57
C SER A 53 18.47 4.16 3.80
N PRO A 54 18.16 5.44 3.56
CA PRO A 54 19.06 6.53 3.87
C PRO A 54 19.21 6.72 5.39
N LEU A 55 20.40 7.15 5.80
CA LEU A 55 20.62 7.70 7.13
C LEU A 55 19.95 9.08 7.19
N ILE A 56 18.97 9.25 8.06
CA ILE A 56 18.31 10.54 8.30
C ILE A 56 18.74 11.02 9.70
N ASP A 57 19.31 12.22 9.76
CA ASP A 57 19.89 12.79 11.00
C ASP A 57 20.89 11.85 11.72
N GLY A 58 21.60 11.02 10.95
CA GLY A 58 22.57 10.05 11.47
C GLY A 58 21.96 8.79 12.08
N GLN A 59 20.65 8.58 11.97
CA GLN A 59 19.95 7.39 12.42
C GLN A 59 19.69 6.41 11.26
N ASP A 60 19.88 5.11 11.52
CA ASP A 60 19.48 4.02 10.62
C ASP A 60 17.95 3.90 10.60
N THR A 61 17.32 4.72 9.78
CA THR A 61 15.86 4.70 9.60
C THR A 61 15.46 3.58 8.63
N SER A 62 14.26 3.04 8.80
CA SER A 62 13.66 2.09 7.84
C SER A 62 12.91 2.81 6.71
N PHE A 63 13.25 4.09 6.44
CA PHE A 63 12.43 5.01 5.63
C PHE A 63 12.09 4.47 4.23
N THR A 64 13.05 3.92 3.48
CA THR A 64 12.77 3.37 2.14
C THR A 64 11.82 2.19 2.21
N THR A 65 11.98 1.32 3.21
CA THR A 65 11.10 0.19 3.45
C THR A 65 9.68 0.64 3.73
N HIS A 66 9.48 1.64 4.58
CA HIS A 66 8.15 2.19 4.88
C HIS A 66 7.57 2.99 3.70
N PHE A 67 8.38 3.74 2.97
CA PHE A 67 7.90 4.49 1.81
C PHE A 67 7.41 3.55 0.70
N VAL A 68 8.21 2.55 0.34
CA VAL A 68 7.91 1.60 -0.75
C VAL A 68 6.95 0.50 -0.29
N GLY A 69 7.34 -0.23 0.76
CA GLY A 69 6.60 -1.39 1.28
C GLY A 69 5.42 -1.02 2.18
N GLY A 70 5.43 0.16 2.77
CA GLY A 70 4.25 0.69 3.45
C GLY A 70 3.41 1.56 2.51
N GLY A 71 3.93 2.70 2.10
CA GLY A 71 3.18 3.73 1.37
C GLY A 71 2.76 3.34 -0.06
N LEU A 72 3.73 3.09 -0.96
CA LEU A 72 3.42 2.75 -2.37
C LEU A 72 2.62 1.45 -2.47
N PHE A 73 3.03 0.44 -1.71
CA PHE A 73 2.29 -0.81 -1.54
C PHE A 73 0.83 -0.57 -1.12
N THR A 74 0.61 0.17 -0.03
CA THR A 74 -0.74 0.43 0.50
C THR A 74 -1.57 1.25 -0.48
N GLY A 75 -0.96 2.24 -1.13
CA GLY A 75 -1.64 3.05 -2.14
C GLY A 75 -2.09 2.23 -3.34
N LEU A 76 -1.25 1.33 -3.86
CA LEU A 76 -1.63 0.44 -4.97
C LEU A 76 -2.66 -0.60 -4.54
N PHE A 77 -2.53 -1.13 -3.32
CA PHE A 77 -3.51 -2.02 -2.73
C PHE A 77 -4.88 -1.34 -2.59
N TRP A 78 -4.89 -0.09 -2.12
CA TRP A 78 -6.09 0.75 -2.08
C TRP A 78 -6.66 0.96 -3.49
N ALA A 79 -5.84 1.34 -4.46
CA ALA A 79 -6.26 1.56 -5.85
C ALA A 79 -6.88 0.30 -6.45
N TYR A 80 -6.31 -0.88 -6.16
CA TYR A 80 -6.87 -2.17 -6.52
C TYR A 80 -8.25 -2.40 -5.89
N LEU A 81 -8.40 -2.16 -4.59
CA LEU A 81 -9.65 -2.34 -3.86
C LEU A 81 -10.77 -1.44 -4.42
N VAL A 82 -10.54 -0.13 -4.51
CA VAL A 82 -11.55 0.82 -4.99
C VAL A 82 -11.94 0.56 -6.44
N SER A 83 -10.98 0.17 -7.28
CA SER A 83 -11.24 -0.15 -8.70
C SER A 83 -12.02 -1.46 -8.85
N SER A 84 -11.68 -2.48 -8.06
CA SER A 84 -12.34 -3.79 -8.09
C SER A 84 -13.78 -3.72 -7.60
N MET A 85 -14.03 -2.91 -6.56
CA MET A 85 -15.37 -2.67 -6.03
C MET A 85 -16.17 -1.65 -6.85
N LYS A 86 -15.57 -1.03 -7.88
CA LYS A 86 -16.13 0.11 -8.62
C LYS A 86 -16.57 1.25 -7.69
N TRP A 87 -15.89 1.42 -6.55
CA TRP A 87 -16.26 2.40 -5.56
C TRP A 87 -15.89 3.80 -6.04
N ARG A 88 -16.90 4.64 -6.23
CA ARG A 88 -16.75 6.05 -6.59
C ARG A 88 -17.49 6.90 -5.58
N ALA A 89 -16.74 7.64 -4.77
CA ALA A 89 -17.26 8.59 -3.80
C ALA A 89 -16.73 10.00 -4.08
N HIS A 90 -17.19 10.98 -3.30
CA HIS A 90 -16.60 12.31 -3.30
C HIS A 90 -15.09 12.23 -3.04
N TRP A 91 -14.30 13.09 -3.69
CA TRP A 91 -12.83 13.01 -3.68
C TRP A 91 -12.24 13.04 -2.25
N LEU A 92 -12.86 13.80 -1.32
CA LEU A 92 -12.50 13.80 0.09
C LEU A 92 -12.68 12.44 0.77
N VAL A 93 -13.75 11.70 0.45
CA VAL A 93 -13.98 10.35 0.99
C VAL A 93 -12.93 9.38 0.46
N MET A 94 -12.56 9.52 -0.82
CA MET A 94 -11.49 8.73 -1.41
C MET A 94 -10.14 9.04 -0.74
N ALA A 95 -9.82 10.32 -0.55
CA ALA A 95 -8.62 10.78 0.17
C ALA A 95 -8.58 10.24 1.61
N PHE A 96 -9.69 10.36 2.32
CA PHE A 96 -9.82 9.84 3.67
C PHE A 96 -9.65 8.32 3.72
N SER A 97 -10.21 7.59 2.76
CA SER A 97 -10.11 6.13 2.75
C SER A 97 -8.68 5.62 2.52
N VAL A 98 -7.88 6.28 1.67
CA VAL A 98 -6.47 5.91 1.50
C VAL A 98 -5.68 6.29 2.75
N PHE A 99 -5.92 7.47 3.32
CA PHE A 99 -5.27 7.91 4.55
C PHE A 99 -5.57 6.94 5.72
N ALA A 100 -6.83 6.56 5.89
CA ALA A 100 -7.26 5.61 6.91
C ALA A 100 -6.62 4.24 6.73
N LEU A 101 -6.50 3.73 5.50
CA LEU A 101 -5.86 2.45 5.22
C LEU A 101 -4.37 2.48 5.57
N VAL A 102 -3.67 3.54 5.18
CA VAL A 102 -2.24 3.74 5.45
C VAL A 102 -1.98 3.86 6.95
N SER A 103 -2.83 4.61 7.65
CA SER A 103 -2.75 4.79 9.10
C SER A 103 -2.98 3.46 9.81
N ALA A 104 -4.02 2.72 9.41
CA ALA A 104 -4.34 1.42 10.00
C ALA A 104 -3.21 0.40 9.79
N LEU A 105 -2.65 0.30 8.57
CA LEU A 105 -1.54 -0.60 8.29
C LEU A 105 -0.24 -0.17 8.97
N GLY A 106 0.02 1.15 9.07
CA GLY A 106 1.14 1.70 9.85
C GLY A 106 1.05 1.31 11.32
N CYS A 107 -0.11 1.50 11.95
CA CYS A 107 -0.33 1.08 13.34
C CYS A 107 -0.19 -0.44 13.53
N ILE A 108 -0.72 -1.25 12.62
CA ILE A 108 -0.57 -2.71 12.68
C ILE A 108 0.92 -3.10 12.58
N ASN A 109 1.69 -2.43 11.72
CA ASN A 109 3.11 -2.69 11.57
C ASN A 109 3.89 -2.36 12.85
N GLU A 110 3.68 -1.18 13.44
CA GLU A 110 4.30 -0.80 14.72
C GLU A 110 3.93 -1.75 15.86
N LEU A 111 2.66 -2.18 15.93
CA LEU A 111 2.23 -3.16 16.93
C LEU A 111 2.90 -4.52 16.73
N ALA A 112 3.10 -4.94 15.48
CA ALA A 112 3.80 -6.18 15.16
C ALA A 112 5.29 -6.10 15.54
N GLU A 113 5.95 -4.97 15.28
CA GLU A 113 7.33 -4.71 15.69
C GLU A 113 7.48 -4.70 17.21
N LEU A 114 6.59 -3.99 17.91
CA LEU A 114 6.57 -3.98 19.38
C LEU A 114 6.37 -5.38 19.96
N PHE A 115 5.48 -6.18 19.37
CA PHE A 115 5.26 -7.57 19.77
C PHE A 115 6.52 -8.42 19.55
N MET A 116 7.18 -8.31 18.40
CA MET A 116 8.41 -9.05 18.09
C MET A 116 9.55 -8.68 19.06
N VAL A 117 9.69 -7.41 19.42
CA VAL A 117 10.68 -6.95 20.41
C VAL A 117 10.35 -7.50 21.80
N LYS A 118 9.09 -7.37 22.26
CA LYS A 118 8.68 -7.87 23.59
C LYS A 118 8.75 -9.40 23.70
N ALA A 119 8.53 -10.12 22.62
CA ALA A 119 8.65 -11.57 22.56
C ALA A 119 10.10 -12.06 22.40
N GLY A 120 11.09 -11.15 22.29
CA GLY A 120 12.50 -11.49 22.09
C GLY A 120 12.82 -12.06 20.71
N LEU A 121 11.94 -11.86 19.71
CA LEU A 121 12.07 -12.42 18.36
C LEU A 121 12.94 -11.55 17.44
N ALA A 122 13.09 -10.25 17.75
CA ALA A 122 13.94 -9.32 17.02
C ALA A 122 14.41 -8.16 17.91
N SER A 123 15.59 -7.60 17.62
CA SER A 123 16.08 -6.35 18.21
C SER A 123 15.94 -5.24 17.18
N ILE A 124 14.85 -4.47 17.27
CA ILE A 124 14.50 -3.37 16.36
C ILE A 124 14.52 -2.07 17.19
N LYS A 125 15.05 -0.97 16.62
CA LYS A 125 14.94 0.35 17.26
C LYS A 125 13.50 0.82 17.16
N LEU A 126 12.91 1.18 18.29
CA LEU A 126 11.51 1.63 18.36
C LEU A 126 11.37 3.16 18.29
N ASP A 127 12.46 3.90 18.13
CA ASP A 127 12.48 5.37 18.27
C ASP A 127 12.20 6.13 16.95
N ASP A 128 12.08 5.41 15.82
CA ASP A 128 11.94 5.98 14.46
C ASP A 128 10.48 6.12 13.97
N THR A 129 9.50 5.90 14.85
CA THR A 129 8.05 5.88 14.55
C THR A 129 7.55 7.06 13.70
N ASN A 130 8.07 8.26 13.96
CA ASN A 130 7.66 9.47 13.24
C ASN A 130 8.07 9.43 11.76
N TRP A 131 9.25 8.89 11.46
CA TRP A 131 9.76 8.76 10.10
C TRP A 131 9.00 7.67 9.33
N ASP A 132 8.59 6.61 10.01
CA ASP A 132 7.82 5.51 9.42
C ASP A 132 6.41 5.97 9.02
N ILE A 133 5.73 6.71 9.89
CA ILE A 133 4.42 7.32 9.60
C ILE A 133 4.52 8.29 8.42
N LEU A 134 5.56 9.13 8.40
CA LEU A 134 5.79 10.06 7.31
C LEU A 134 6.01 9.33 5.98
N ALA A 135 6.89 8.33 5.97
CA ALA A 135 7.21 7.54 4.79
C ALA A 135 5.98 6.81 4.23
N ASN A 136 5.21 6.16 5.09
CA ASN A 136 3.94 5.49 4.74
C ASN A 136 2.97 6.48 4.09
N THR A 137 2.80 7.65 4.69
CA THR A 137 1.88 8.69 4.22
C THR A 137 2.31 9.24 2.85
N LEU A 138 3.59 9.54 2.67
CA LEU A 138 4.14 10.08 1.42
C LEU A 138 4.03 9.09 0.25
N GLY A 139 4.35 7.81 0.49
CA GLY A 139 4.24 6.79 -0.55
C GLY A 139 2.78 6.61 -0.99
N ALA A 140 1.85 6.59 -0.05
CA ALA A 140 0.44 6.43 -0.39
C ALA A 140 -0.15 7.67 -1.09
N ALA A 141 0.25 8.87 -0.68
CA ALA A 141 -0.12 10.11 -1.35
C ALA A 141 0.33 10.11 -2.83
N THR A 142 1.51 9.56 -3.12
CA THR A 142 2.03 9.43 -4.49
C THR A 142 1.08 8.61 -5.37
N ILE A 143 0.61 7.45 -4.88
CA ILE A 143 -0.33 6.62 -5.63
C ILE A 143 -1.70 7.29 -5.75
N TRP A 144 -2.17 7.95 -4.68
CA TRP A 144 -3.46 8.64 -4.69
C TRP A 144 -3.50 9.77 -5.74
N ILE A 145 -2.44 10.59 -5.82
CA ILE A 145 -2.29 11.62 -6.84
C ILE A 145 -2.30 11.01 -8.25
N GLY A 146 -1.51 9.95 -8.47
CA GLY A 146 -1.47 9.24 -9.74
C GLY A 146 -2.84 8.67 -10.15
N TRP A 147 -3.59 8.12 -9.19
CA TRP A 147 -4.93 7.60 -9.41
C TRP A 147 -5.93 8.69 -9.81
N ILE A 148 -5.90 9.86 -9.15
CA ILE A 148 -6.73 11.01 -9.52
C ILE A 148 -6.45 11.46 -10.95
N ILE A 149 -5.16 11.59 -11.30
CA ILE A 149 -4.75 12.01 -12.64
C ILE A 149 -5.28 11.02 -13.69
N ALA A 150 -5.15 9.71 -13.44
CA ALA A 150 -5.66 8.67 -14.33
C ALA A 150 -7.20 8.68 -14.45
N ASP A 151 -7.95 8.85 -13.35
CA ASP A 151 -9.41 8.96 -13.38
C ASP A 151 -9.85 10.22 -14.15
N PHE A 152 -9.15 11.34 -14.00
CA PHE A 152 -9.43 12.56 -14.74
C PHE A 152 -9.16 12.40 -16.25
N MET A 153 -8.02 11.81 -16.64
CA MET A 153 -7.67 11.56 -18.04
C MET A 153 -8.67 10.61 -18.71
N THR A 154 -9.08 9.55 -18.02
CA THR A 154 -10.08 8.60 -18.54
C THR A 154 -11.47 9.23 -18.69
N LYS A 155 -11.89 10.09 -17.76
CA LYS A 155 -13.12 10.89 -17.89
C LYS A 155 -13.05 11.85 -19.08
N LYS A 156 -11.95 12.59 -19.23
CA LYS A 156 -11.74 13.52 -20.35
C LYS A 156 -11.76 12.79 -21.70
N GLY A 157 -11.09 11.64 -21.81
CA GLY A 157 -11.05 10.83 -23.02
C GLY A 157 -12.43 10.31 -23.45
N ARG A 158 -13.31 9.99 -22.49
CA ARG A 158 -14.70 9.62 -22.76
C ARG A 158 -15.52 10.79 -23.32
N LEU A 159 -15.40 11.97 -22.72
CA LEU A 159 -16.11 13.18 -23.19
C LEU A 159 -15.67 13.64 -24.58
N SER A 160 -14.40 13.45 -24.94
CA SER A 160 -13.89 13.76 -26.29
C SER A 160 -14.25 12.70 -27.34
N GLY A 161 -14.61 11.48 -26.93
CA GLY A 161 -15.02 10.40 -27.83
C GLY A 161 -16.51 10.44 -28.21
N ASP A 162 -17.36 11.00 -27.34
CA ASP A 162 -18.82 11.12 -27.55
C ASP A 162 -19.24 12.35 -28.40
N SER A 163 -18.29 13.16 -28.89
CA SER A 163 -18.57 14.36 -29.70
C SER A 163 -18.41 14.13 -31.21
N GLY A 164 -18.35 12.87 -31.65
CA GLY A 164 -18.31 12.49 -33.05
C GLY A 164 -19.31 11.39 -33.36
N ASP A 165 -20.58 11.73 -33.42
CA ASP A 165 -21.65 11.05 -34.20
C ASP A 165 -22.73 12.08 -34.56
#